data_AF-A0A2W5NQI9-F1
#
_entry.id   AF-A0A2W5NQI9-F1
#
_cell.length_a   1.000
_cell.length_b   1.000
_cell.length_c   1.000
_cell.angle_alpha   90.00
_cell.angle_beta   90.00
_cell.angle_gamma   90.00
#
_symmetry.space_group_name_H-M   'P 1'
#
loop_
_entity.id
_entity.type
_entity.pdbx_description
1 polymer ?
#
loop_
_entity_poly.entity_id
_entity_poly.type
_entity_poly.pdbx_seq_one_letter_code
_entity_poly.pdbx_strand_id
1 'polypeptide(L)'
;MASDRDKIYGEWAFSEPAEPANLADRILGARLLYDSKGRPEWVEAQFQSAGEGFATVRMDFPNALFLLSCLKSLQLDSGVPFPDDPRG
;
A
#
# COMPACT_ATOMS: atom_id res chain seq x y z
N MET A 1 -15.10 0.50 14.68
CA MET A 1 -15.87 1.10 13.58
C MET A 1 -14.90 1.94 12.78
N ALA A 2 -14.59 1.56 11.54
CA ALA A 2 -13.74 2.37 10.67
C ALA A 2 -14.40 3.75 10.52
N SER A 3 -13.68 4.82 10.84
CA SER A 3 -14.23 6.16 10.65
C SER A 3 -14.30 6.44 9.15
N ASP A 4 -15.35 7.13 8.68
CA ASP A 4 -15.53 7.60 7.29
C ASP A 4 -14.39 8.53 6.77
N ARG A 5 -13.24 8.60 7.45
CA ARG A 5 -12.08 9.43 7.09
C ARG A 5 -10.95 8.69 6.39
N ASP A 6 -10.93 7.36 6.43
CA ASP A 6 -9.82 6.63 5.83
C ASP A 6 -9.80 6.85 4.31
N LYS A 7 -8.62 7.14 3.74
CA LYS A 7 -8.46 7.29 2.30
C LYS A 7 -7.82 6.04 1.72
N ILE A 8 -8.44 5.50 0.66
CA ILE A 8 -7.92 4.33 -0.05
C ILE A 8 -7.29 4.80 -1.37
N TYR A 9 -6.13 4.24 -1.67
CA TYR A 9 -5.38 4.44 -2.91
C TYR A 9 -5.18 3.09 -3.58
N GLY A 10 -5.68 2.91 -4.80
CA GLY A 10 -5.68 1.61 -5.48
C GLY A 10 -6.88 0.74 -5.10
N GLU A 11 -6.70 -0.58 -5.12
CA GLU A 11 -7.71 -1.56 -4.76
C GLU A 11 -7.61 -1.93 -3.27
N TRP A 12 -8.76 -2.21 -2.62
CA TRP A 12 -8.79 -2.72 -1.26
C TRP A 12 -9.86 -3.80 -1.12
N ALA A 13 -9.44 -5.01 -0.79
CA ALA A 13 -10.34 -6.15 -0.60
C ALA A 13 -10.73 -6.28 0.87
N PHE A 14 -12.03 -6.49 1.10
CA PHE A 14 -12.63 -6.67 2.43
C PHE A 14 -12.95 -8.13 2.78
N SER A 15 -12.82 -9.02 1.80
CA SER A 15 -13.05 -10.46 1.92
C SER A 15 -11.95 -11.19 1.16
N GLU A 16 -11.47 -12.32 1.69
CA GLU A 16 -10.52 -13.17 0.97
C GLU A 16 -11.07 -13.60 -0.40
N PRO A 17 -10.20 -13.80 -1.41
CA PRO A 17 -10.66 -14.23 -2.72
C PRO A 17 -11.24 -15.64 -2.60
N ALA A 18 -12.38 -15.88 -3.27
CA ALA A 18 -13.13 -17.13 -3.17
C ALA A 18 -12.34 -18.37 -3.64
N GLU A 19 -11.29 -18.17 -4.42
CA GLU A 19 -10.29 -19.18 -4.76
C GLU A 19 -8.89 -18.59 -4.54
N PRO A 20 -7.90 -19.40 -4.11
CA PRO A 20 -6.50 -19.00 -4.12
C PRO A 20 -6.11 -18.81 -5.58
N ALA A 21 -6.31 -17.60 -6.07
CA ALA A 21 -6.02 -17.30 -7.45
C ALA A 21 -4.53 -17.56 -7.67
N ASN A 22 -4.20 -18.19 -8.80
CA ASN A 22 -2.85 -18.21 -9.39
C ASN A 22 -2.39 -16.78 -9.81
N LEU A 23 -2.74 -15.77 -9.01
CA LEU A 23 -2.34 -14.40 -9.19
C LEU A 23 -0.93 -14.26 -8.63
N ALA A 24 -0.03 -13.73 -9.46
CA ALA A 24 1.30 -13.35 -9.04
C ALA A 24 1.23 -12.34 -7.87
N ASP A 25 2.28 -12.34 -7.05
CA ASP A 25 2.39 -11.40 -5.94
C ASP A 25 2.22 -9.97 -6.44
N ARG A 26 1.29 -9.24 -5.84
CA ARG A 26 1.01 -7.86 -6.21
C ARG A 26 0.53 -7.04 -5.03
N ILE A 27 0.93 -5.77 -5.01
CA ILE A 27 0.34 -4.78 -4.12
C ILE A 27 -1.01 -4.37 -4.71
N LEU A 28 -2.08 -4.46 -3.91
CA LEU A 28 -3.41 -4.06 -4.35
C LEU A 28 -3.62 -2.55 -4.17
N GLY A 29 -3.24 -2.05 -3.01
CA GLY A 29 -3.44 -0.66 -2.66
C GLY A 29 -3.00 -0.35 -1.24
N ALA A 30 -3.24 0.89 -0.84
CA ALA A 30 -2.94 1.39 0.49
C ALA A 30 -4.10 2.17 1.07
N ARG A 31 -4.23 2.10 2.40
CA ARG A 31 -5.16 2.89 3.20
C ARG A 31 -4.38 3.85 4.09
N LEU A 32 -4.80 5.10 4.09
CA LEU A 32 -4.33 6.14 4.99
C LEU A 32 -5.35 6.32 6.12
N LEU A 33 -4.94 6.00 7.35
CA LEU A 33 -5.77 6.11 8.54
C LEU A 33 -5.42 7.39 9.29
N TYR A 34 -6.45 8.04 9.83
CA TYR A 34 -6.34 9.34 10.47
C TYR A 34 -6.65 9.26 11.96
N ASP A 35 -5.96 10.06 12.76
CA ASP A 35 -6.23 10.22 14.19
C ASP A 35 -7.56 10.96 14.44
N SER A 36 -7.95 11.07 15.71
CA SER A 36 -9.17 11.79 16.12
C SER A 36 -9.19 13.27 15.71
N LYS A 37 -8.02 13.88 15.53
CA LYS A 37 -7.83 15.26 15.08
C LYS A 37 -7.81 15.39 13.55
N GLY A 38 -7.94 14.29 12.81
CA GLY A 38 -7.92 14.27 11.35
C GLY A 38 -6.53 14.37 10.74
N ARG A 39 -5.48 14.01 11.51
CA ARG A 39 -4.09 13.97 11.01
C ARG A 39 -3.74 12.54 10.60
N PRO A 40 -3.00 12.34 9.49
CA PRO A 40 -2.51 11.01 9.12
C PRO A 40 -1.71 10.37 10.25
N GLU A 41 -2.03 9.14 10.60
CA GLU A 41 -1.42 8.42 11.71
C GLU A 41 -0.79 7.11 11.25
N TRP A 42 -1.49 6.35 10.41
CA TRP A 42 -1.04 5.05 9.93
C TRP A 42 -1.22 4.91 8.41
N VAL A 43 -0.32 4.15 7.80
CA VAL A 43 -0.45 3.64 6.45
C VAL A 43 -0.56 2.12 6.52
N GLU A 44 -1.56 1.57 5.86
CA GLU A 44 -1.71 0.13 5.68
C GLU A 44 -1.62 -0.18 4.20
N ALA A 45 -0.71 -1.06 3.79
CA ALA A 45 -0.59 -1.55 2.43
C ALA A 45 -1.10 -2.98 2.37
N GLN A 46 -2.08 -3.24 1.50
CA GLN A 46 -2.59 -4.58 1.26
C GLN A 46 -1.91 -5.17 0.02
N PHE A 47 -1.43 -6.40 0.15
CA PHE A 47 -0.85 -7.16 -0.94
C PHE A 47 -1.48 -8.53 -1.00
N GLN A 48 -1.49 -9.08 -2.21
CA GLN A 48 -1.88 -10.44 -2.48
C GLN A 48 -0.62 -11.27 -2.66
N SER A 49 -0.52 -12.38 -1.93
CA SER A 49 0.56 -13.35 -2.01
C SER A 49 0.03 -14.65 -2.63
N ALA A 50 0.78 -15.21 -3.57
CA ALA A 50 0.42 -16.45 -4.25
C ALA A 50 0.26 -17.60 -3.22
N GLY A 51 -0.95 -18.13 -3.11
CA GLY A 51 -1.26 -19.24 -2.20
C GLY A 51 -1.52 -18.86 -0.74
N GLU A 52 -1.30 -17.60 -0.33
CA GLU A 52 -1.52 -17.14 1.06
C GLU A 52 -2.68 -16.13 1.18
N GLY A 53 -3.26 -15.68 0.06
CA GLY A 53 -4.40 -14.77 0.07
C GLY A 53 -4.00 -13.31 0.24
N PHE A 54 -4.74 -12.56 1.06
CA PHE A 54 -4.46 -11.14 1.31
C PHE A 54 -3.70 -10.94 2.62
N ALA A 55 -2.61 -10.19 2.56
CA ALA A 55 -1.83 -9.77 3.71
C ALA A 55 -1.74 -8.25 3.77
N THR A 56 -1.53 -7.71 4.96
CA THR A 56 -1.47 -6.26 5.19
C THR A 56 -0.22 -5.92 5.99
N VAL A 57 0.56 -4.97 5.49
CA VAL A 57 1.64 -4.33 6.26
C VAL A 57 1.13 -3.00 6.80
N ARG A 58 1.34 -2.74 8.09
CA ARG A 58 1.01 -1.48 8.74
C ARG A 58 2.25 -0.75 9.20
N MET A 59 2.29 0.55 8.99
CA MET A 59 3.38 1.42 9.40
C MET A 59 2.84 2.76 9.90
N ASP A 60 3.51 3.37 10.87
CA ASP A 60 3.20 4.75 11.24
C ASP A 60 3.51 5.70 10.07
N PHE A 61 2.74 6.78 9.99
CA PHE A 61 2.80 7.70 8.86
C PHE A 61 4.21 8.33 8.66
N PRO A 62 4.94 8.76 9.70
CA PRO A 62 6.31 9.26 9.54
C PRO A 62 7.28 8.22 8.95
N ASN A 63 7.26 6.98 9.45
CA ASN A 63 8.12 5.92 8.91
C ASN A 63 7.75 5.56 7.47
N ALA A 64 6.46 5.60 7.11
CA ALA A 64 6.03 5.38 5.73
C ALA A 64 6.57 6.46 4.77
N LEU A 65 6.56 7.73 5.19
CA LEU A 65 7.18 8.82 4.42
C LEU A 65 8.70 8.65 4.30
N PHE A 66 9.36 8.24 5.39
CA PHE A 66 10.79 7.95 5.37
C PHE A 66 11.12 6.83 4.38
N LEU A 67 10.41 5.70 4.44
CA LEU A 67 10.57 4.60 3.48
C LEU A 67 10.35 5.07 2.04
N LEU A 68 9.28 5.82 1.78
CA LEU A 68 9.01 6.37 0.44
C LEU A 68 10.17 7.24 -0.06
N SER A 69 10.75 8.09 0.80
CA SER A 69 11.90 8.91 0.45
C SER A 69 13.14 8.07 0.11
N CYS A 70 13.41 7.00 0.88
CA CYS A 70 14.51 6.07 0.60
C CYS A 70 14.30 5.35 -0.73
N LEU A 71 13.10 4.82 -0.98
CA LEU A 71 12.76 4.15 -2.24
C LEU A 71 12.91 5.10 -3.42
N LYS A 72 12.50 6.36 -3.27
CA LYS A 72 12.66 7.37 -4.32
C LYS A 72 14.13 7.68 -4.60
N SER A 73 14.97 7.81 -3.57
CA SER A 73 16.41 8.01 -3.75
C SER A 73 17.05 6.83 -4.48
N LEU A 74 16.76 5.59 -4.05
CA LEU A 74 17.24 4.38 -4.73
C LEU A 74 16.81 4.32 -6.20
N GLN A 75 15.58 4.72 -6.49
CA GLN A 75 15.10 4.80 -7.87
C GLN A 75 15.92 5.81 -8.70
N LEU A 76 16.16 7.01 -8.16
CA LEU A 76 16.94 8.04 -8.85
C LEU A 76 18.39 7.59 -9.07
N ASP A 77 19.00 6.94 -8.08
CA ASP A 77 20.38 6.46 -8.14
C ASP A 77 20.54 5.28 -9.12
N SER A 78 19.57 4.36 -9.16
CA SER A 78 19.61 3.19 -10.03
C SER A 78 19.19 3.48 -11.47
N GLY A 79 18.51 4.61 -11.71
CA GLY A 79 17.93 4.95 -13.01
C GLY A 79 16.76 4.04 -13.42
N VAL A 80 16.26 3.19 -12.51
CA VAL A 80 15.13 2.30 -12.79
C VAL A 80 13.84 3.13 -12.86
N PRO A 81 13.10 3.14 -13.99
CA PRO A 81 11.83 3.85 -14.06
C PRO A 81 10.83 3.23 -13.08
N PHE A 82 9.85 4.02 -12.61
CA PHE A 82 8.76 3.40 -11.87
C PHE A 82 8.02 2.45 -12.82
N PRO A 83 7.67 1.22 -12.40
CA PRO A 83 6.96 0.26 -13.24
C PRO A 83 5.67 0.82 -13.85
N ASP A 84 5.05 1.80 -13.17
CA ASP A 84 3.80 2.45 -13.56
C ASP A 84 3.96 3.96 -13.83
N ASP A 85 5.15 4.44 -14.26
CA ASP A 85 5.30 5.86 -14.65
C ASP A 85 4.51 6.13 -15.95
N PRO A 86 3.42 6.93 -15.93
CA PRO A 86 2.62 7.20 -17.12
C PRO A 86 3.34 8.11 -18.14
N ARG A 87 4.58 8.53 -17.85
CA ARG A 87 5.43 9.32 -18.75
C ARG A 87 6.30 8.45 -19.67
N GLY A 88 6.21 7.12 -19.55
CA GLY A 88 6.82 6.16 -20.48
C GLY A 88 6.19 6.22 -21.87
#